data_AF-A0A1F3IPT5-F1
#
_entry.id   AF-A0A1F3IPT5-F1
#
_cell.length_a   1.000
_cell.length_b   1.000
_cell.length_c   1.000
_cell.angle_alpha   90.00
_cell.angle_beta   90.00
_cell.angle_gamma   90.00
#
_symmetry.space_group_name_H-M   'P 1'
#
loop_
_entity.id
_entity.type
_entity.pdbx_description
1 polymer ?
#
loop_
_entity_poly.entity_id
_entity_poly.type
_entity_poly.pdbx_seq_one_letter_code
_entity_poly.pdbx_strand_id
1 'polypeptide(L)'
;MSTILSGQFFATNLELFLIIILLVYILYLQLRLAKKNHILESYISRLQKKEEEWSKSESSDYIDNFNKKSLKDKFLNDDIYEFLFGDKEDVKIYLHYTRTKAVANEILDGGFKFVNSFYKTAELVFNDKLYLIHRHNEHKQFGEYVIVISISKKIFNHYTQELSKIKAKNIAVEQVLTEVPHYTDDNSEEVYTCPRQFIKGYFNYLDGTIIRNSDFNSNYTSKKFEENLKNLVSQV
;
A
#
# COMPACT_ATOMS: atom_id res chain seq x y z
N MET A 1 -55.78 -45.49 -11.72
CA MET A 1 -54.79 -44.92 -12.64
C MET A 1 -54.94 -43.40 -12.84
N SER A 2 -55.61 -42.66 -11.92
CA SER A 2 -55.77 -41.19 -12.03
C SER A 2 -54.98 -40.38 -11.00
N THR A 3 -54.34 -41.02 -10.01
CA THR A 3 -53.65 -40.32 -8.90
C THR A 3 -52.18 -39.98 -9.20
N ILE A 4 -51.59 -40.52 -10.28
CA ILE A 4 -50.18 -40.26 -10.64
C ILE A 4 -50.05 -39.01 -11.53
N LEU A 5 -51.09 -38.68 -12.31
CA LEU A 5 -51.08 -37.53 -13.22
C LEU A 5 -51.21 -36.17 -12.50
N SER A 6 -51.78 -36.13 -11.28
CA SER A 6 -51.94 -34.87 -10.53
C SER A 6 -50.65 -34.40 -9.83
N GLY A 7 -49.74 -35.33 -9.49
CA GLY A 7 -48.46 -34.99 -8.84
C GLY A 7 -47.43 -34.38 -9.79
N GLN A 8 -47.37 -34.87 -11.04
CA GLN A 8 -46.49 -34.31 -12.07
C GLN A 8 -46.90 -32.90 -12.50
N PHE A 9 -48.20 -32.62 -12.59
CA PHE A 9 -48.72 -31.31 -12.95
C PHE A 9 -48.42 -30.24 -11.88
N PHE A 10 -48.43 -30.63 -10.60
CA PHE A 10 -48.08 -29.71 -9.50
C PHE A 10 -46.59 -29.35 -9.49
N ALA A 11 -45.70 -30.31 -9.78
CA ALA A 11 -44.26 -30.06 -9.84
C ALA A 11 -43.89 -29.10 -10.99
N THR A 12 -44.46 -29.29 -12.19
CA THR A 12 -44.22 -28.41 -13.34
C THR A 12 -44.71 -26.98 -13.10
N ASN A 13 -45.81 -26.81 -12.38
CA ASN A 13 -46.33 -25.47 -12.05
C ASN A 13 -45.44 -24.74 -11.04
N LEU A 14 -44.82 -25.48 -10.11
CA LEU A 14 -43.90 -24.91 -9.11
C LEU A 14 -42.56 -24.52 -9.72
N GLU A 15 -42.03 -25.33 -10.64
CA GLU A 15 -40.82 -24.99 -11.43
C GLU A 15 -41.05 -23.74 -12.27
N LEU A 16 -42.19 -23.63 -12.94
CA LEU A 16 -42.54 -22.47 -13.76
C LEU A 16 -42.68 -21.21 -12.90
N PHE A 17 -43.28 -21.33 -11.71
CA PHE A 17 -43.37 -20.24 -10.73
C PHE A 17 -41.99 -19.77 -10.24
N LEU A 18 -41.08 -20.70 -9.94
CA LEU A 18 -39.69 -20.37 -9.58
C LEU A 18 -38.95 -19.64 -10.70
N ILE A 19 -39.12 -20.09 -11.94
CA ILE A 19 -38.52 -19.44 -13.13
C ILE A 19 -39.04 -18.00 -13.29
N ILE A 20 -40.34 -17.77 -13.09
CA ILE A 20 -40.93 -16.44 -13.16
C ILE A 20 -40.36 -15.53 -12.06
N ILE A 21 -40.24 -16.01 -10.82
CA ILE A 21 -39.63 -15.25 -9.72
C ILE A 21 -38.17 -14.89 -10.05
N LEU A 22 -37.42 -15.85 -10.59
CA LEU A 22 -36.02 -15.63 -10.96
C LEU A 22 -35.89 -14.57 -12.07
N LEU A 23 -36.76 -14.62 -13.08
CA LEU A 23 -36.79 -13.62 -14.16
C LEU A 23 -37.12 -12.22 -13.65
N VAL A 24 -38.11 -12.09 -12.76
CA VAL A 24 -38.44 -10.81 -12.12
C VAL A 24 -37.26 -10.29 -11.30
N TYR A 25 -36.55 -11.17 -10.60
CA TYR A 25 -35.37 -10.80 -9.82
C TYR A 25 -34.18 -10.35 -10.69
N ILE A 26 -33.92 -11.04 -11.80
CA ILE A 26 -32.89 -10.65 -12.77
C ILE A 26 -33.23 -9.27 -13.38
N LEU A 27 -34.48 -9.05 -13.76
CA LEU A 27 -34.94 -7.75 -14.29
C LEU A 27 -34.75 -6.64 -13.26
N TYR A 28 -35.09 -6.90 -11.98
CA TYR A 28 -34.87 -5.98 -10.89
C TYR A 28 -33.39 -5.62 -10.70
N LEU A 29 -32.48 -6.60 -10.77
CA LEU A 29 -31.04 -6.37 -10.68
C LEU A 29 -30.52 -5.52 -11.85
N GLN A 30 -30.95 -5.81 -13.08
CA GLN A 30 -30.57 -5.04 -14.26
C GLN A 30 -31.01 -3.57 -14.14
N LEU A 31 -32.25 -3.33 -13.69
CA LEU A 31 -32.74 -1.97 -13.43
C LEU A 31 -31.95 -1.25 -12.32
N ARG A 32 -31.57 -1.97 -11.26
CA ARG A 32 -30.78 -1.41 -10.15
C ARG A 32 -29.35 -1.07 -10.59
N LEU A 33 -28.74 -1.89 -11.43
CA LEU A 33 -27.43 -1.65 -12.05
C LEU A 33 -27.47 -0.45 -12.99
N ALA A 34 -28.46 -0.36 -13.87
CA ALA A 34 -28.63 0.78 -14.78
C ALA A 34 -28.77 2.12 -14.03
N LYS A 35 -29.55 2.14 -12.94
CA LYS A 35 -29.67 3.33 -12.07
C LYS A 35 -28.32 3.73 -11.45
N LYS A 36 -27.54 2.76 -10.97
CA LYS A 36 -26.21 3.05 -10.41
C LYS A 36 -25.23 3.58 -11.46
N ASN A 37 -25.27 3.05 -12.69
CA ASN A 37 -24.43 3.52 -13.78
C ASN A 37 -24.77 4.96 -14.19
N HIS A 38 -26.05 5.31 -14.28
CA HIS A 38 -26.47 6.68 -14.58
C HIS A 38 -26.05 7.67 -13.47
N ILE A 39 -26.09 7.24 -12.21
CA ILE A 39 -25.58 8.04 -11.09
C ILE A 39 -24.06 8.23 -11.24
N LEU A 40 -23.31 7.18 -11.56
CA LEU A 40 -21.86 7.24 -11.78
C LEU A 40 -21.49 8.20 -12.92
N GLU A 41 -22.17 8.10 -14.06
CA GLU A 41 -21.98 9.01 -15.21
C GLU A 41 -22.32 10.47 -14.85
N SER A 42 -23.34 10.68 -14.00
CA SER A 42 -23.68 12.03 -13.52
C SER A 42 -22.61 12.62 -12.60
N TYR A 43 -21.90 11.78 -11.83
CA TYR A 43 -20.76 12.23 -11.02
C TYR A 43 -19.53 12.51 -11.88
N ILE A 44 -19.22 11.65 -12.85
CA ILE A 44 -18.09 11.83 -13.78
C ILE A 44 -18.27 13.12 -14.60
N SER A 45 -19.45 13.35 -15.17
CA SER A 45 -19.74 14.55 -15.95
C SER A 45 -19.68 15.84 -15.12
N ARG A 46 -20.07 15.79 -13.84
CA ARG A 46 -19.90 16.91 -12.90
C ARG A 46 -18.44 17.19 -12.57
N LEU A 47 -17.62 16.15 -12.44
CA LEU A 47 -16.17 16.31 -12.21
C LEU A 47 -15.49 16.92 -13.44
N GLN A 48 -15.80 16.43 -14.64
CA GLN A 48 -15.26 16.99 -15.89
C GLN A 48 -15.67 18.45 -16.10
N LYS A 49 -16.94 18.79 -15.83
CA LYS A 49 -17.41 20.19 -15.92
C LYS A 49 -16.73 21.11 -14.90
N LYS A 50 -16.49 20.61 -13.69
CA LYS A 50 -15.77 21.36 -12.64
C LYS A 50 -14.29 21.54 -13.00
N GLU A 51 -13.68 20.57 -13.66
CA GLU A 51 -12.32 20.63 -14.19
C GLU A 51 -12.21 21.64 -15.36
N GLU A 52 -13.18 21.68 -16.26
CA GLU A 52 -13.26 22.69 -17.32
C GLU A 52 -13.54 24.12 -16.79
N GLU A 53 -14.34 24.26 -15.73
CA GLU A 53 -14.60 25.54 -15.07
C GLU A 53 -13.36 26.05 -14.32
N TRP A 54 -12.65 25.17 -13.60
CA TRP A 54 -11.35 25.49 -12.97
C TRP A 54 -10.27 25.83 -14.02
N SER A 55 -10.24 25.11 -15.15
CA SER A 55 -9.36 25.41 -16.28
C SER A 55 -9.59 26.78 -16.90
N LYS A 56 -10.80 27.35 -16.81
CA LYS A 56 -11.16 28.64 -17.43
C LYS A 56 -11.04 29.84 -16.49
N SER A 57 -11.10 29.65 -15.17
CA SER A 57 -11.05 30.77 -14.21
C SER A 57 -9.66 31.08 -13.64
N GLU A 58 -8.69 30.17 -13.70
CA GLU A 58 -7.37 30.34 -13.05
C GLU A 58 -6.18 30.47 -14.02
N SER A 59 -6.41 30.47 -15.34
CA SER A 59 -5.37 30.15 -16.33
C SER A 59 -4.56 31.31 -16.93
N SER A 60 -4.70 32.56 -16.48
CA SER A 60 -3.90 33.68 -17.04
C SER A 60 -2.65 34.00 -16.23
N ASP A 61 -2.76 34.23 -14.92
CA ASP A 61 -1.67 34.92 -14.20
C ASP A 61 -0.84 34.02 -13.27
N TYR A 62 -1.35 32.83 -12.91
CA TYR A 62 -0.62 31.90 -12.02
C TYR A 62 0.21 30.85 -12.77
N ILE A 63 -0.16 30.50 -14.01
CA ILE A 63 0.49 29.41 -14.76
C ILE A 63 1.82 29.87 -15.39
N ASP A 64 1.93 31.12 -15.84
CA ASP A 64 3.15 31.62 -16.48
C ASP A 64 4.36 31.75 -15.53
N ASN A 65 4.12 31.86 -14.21
CA ASN A 65 5.18 31.82 -13.21
C ASN A 65 5.51 30.41 -12.70
N PHE A 66 4.62 29.41 -12.84
CA PHE A 66 4.91 28.02 -12.47
C PHE A 66 5.69 27.26 -13.56
N ASN A 67 5.53 27.65 -14.83
CA ASN A 67 6.14 26.96 -15.97
C ASN A 67 7.61 27.33 -16.24
N LYS A 68 8.22 28.20 -15.44
CA LYS A 68 9.64 28.56 -15.62
C LYS A 68 10.63 27.66 -14.87
N LYS A 69 10.18 26.63 -14.12
CA LYS A 69 11.08 25.64 -13.50
C LYS A 69 10.42 24.35 -12.98
N SER A 70 9.34 23.86 -13.58
CA SER A 70 8.79 22.54 -13.22
C SER A 70 9.76 21.44 -13.70
N LEU A 71 10.65 21.00 -12.80
CA LEU A 71 11.35 19.73 -12.93
C LEU A 71 10.27 18.66 -13.11
N LYS A 72 10.22 18.03 -14.29
CA LYS A 72 9.31 16.92 -14.54
C LYS A 72 9.58 15.85 -13.49
N ASP A 73 8.54 15.52 -12.73
CA ASP A 73 8.53 14.41 -11.78
C ASP A 73 8.98 13.12 -12.48
N LYS A 74 10.07 12.54 -11.98
CA LYS A 74 10.72 11.35 -12.53
C LYS A 74 10.34 10.07 -11.79
N PHE A 75 9.38 10.11 -10.84
CA PHE A 75 9.04 8.99 -9.97
C PHE A 75 8.76 7.67 -10.73
N LEU A 76 8.17 7.74 -11.93
CA LEU A 76 7.86 6.58 -12.76
C LEU A 76 8.84 6.33 -13.91
N ASN A 77 10.02 6.96 -13.89
CA ASN A 77 11.05 6.62 -14.86
C ASN A 77 11.47 5.16 -14.70
N ASP A 78 11.86 4.54 -15.81
CA ASP A 78 12.19 3.12 -15.85
C ASP A 78 13.28 2.75 -14.84
N ASP A 79 14.29 3.61 -14.64
CA ASP A 79 15.35 3.41 -13.64
C ASP A 79 14.82 3.30 -12.20
N ILE A 80 13.86 4.14 -11.83
CA ILE A 80 13.25 4.12 -10.48
C ILE A 80 12.33 2.91 -10.37
N TYR A 81 11.58 2.60 -11.41
CA TYR A 81 10.70 1.43 -11.44
C TYR A 81 11.50 0.12 -11.30
N GLU A 82 12.61 0.01 -12.02
CA GLU A 82 13.56 -1.10 -11.88
C GLU A 82 14.24 -1.08 -10.50
N PHE A 83 14.57 0.09 -9.96
CA PHE A 83 15.08 0.18 -8.60
C PHE A 83 14.07 -0.29 -7.55
N LEU A 84 12.77 -0.06 -7.73
CA LEU A 84 11.74 -0.58 -6.83
C LEU A 84 11.54 -2.08 -7.00
N PHE A 85 11.29 -2.55 -8.23
CA PHE A 85 10.74 -3.90 -8.49
C PHE A 85 11.66 -4.83 -9.30
N GLY A 86 12.90 -4.42 -9.60
CA GLY A 86 13.84 -5.21 -10.40
C GLY A 86 14.45 -6.41 -9.66
N ASP A 87 14.22 -6.53 -8.35
CA ASP A 87 14.69 -7.70 -7.59
C ASP A 87 13.86 -8.93 -7.97
N LYS A 88 14.53 -10.08 -8.15
CA LYS A 88 13.86 -11.35 -8.46
C LYS A 88 13.16 -11.98 -7.25
N GLU A 89 13.38 -11.42 -6.06
CA GLU A 89 12.85 -11.95 -4.81
C GLU A 89 11.45 -11.41 -4.53
N ASP A 90 10.62 -12.27 -3.95
CA ASP A 90 9.29 -11.87 -3.51
C ASP A 90 9.40 -11.07 -2.20
N VAL A 91 9.30 -9.74 -2.31
CA VAL A 91 9.53 -8.79 -1.22
C VAL A 91 8.28 -7.96 -0.92
N LYS A 92 8.19 -7.45 0.32
CA LYS A 92 7.34 -6.33 0.70
C LYS A 92 8.17 -5.05 0.60
N ILE A 93 7.67 -4.07 -0.13
CA ILE A 93 8.35 -2.79 -0.34
C ILE A 93 7.56 -1.70 0.38
N TYR A 94 8.26 -0.92 1.20
CA TYR A 94 7.71 0.25 1.87
C TYR A 94 8.45 1.50 1.42
N LEU A 95 7.71 2.58 1.19
CA LEU A 95 8.24 3.89 0.82
C LEU A 95 8.11 4.88 1.97
N HIS A 96 9.18 5.59 2.28
CA HIS A 96 9.15 6.69 3.24
C HIS A 96 9.71 7.96 2.60
N TYR A 97 8.97 9.07 2.73
CA TYR A 97 9.33 10.35 2.14
C TYR A 97 10.02 11.23 3.17
N THR A 98 11.15 11.82 2.78
CA THR A 98 11.91 12.76 3.62
C THR A 98 12.37 13.99 2.84
N ARG A 99 12.46 15.13 3.54
CA ARG A 99 12.72 16.44 2.93
C ARG A 99 14.17 16.65 2.55
N THR A 100 15.11 16.03 3.25
CA THR A 100 16.53 16.36 3.09
C THR A 100 17.35 15.12 2.82
N LYS A 101 18.36 15.29 1.96
CA LYS A 101 19.37 14.26 1.70
C LYS A 101 20.10 13.82 2.96
N ALA A 102 20.29 14.73 3.92
CA ALA A 102 20.95 14.43 5.19
C ALA A 102 20.17 13.37 5.98
N VAL A 103 18.84 13.54 6.12
CA VAL A 103 17.99 12.51 6.76
C VAL A 103 17.99 11.22 5.95
N ALA A 104 17.97 11.30 4.62
CA ALA A 104 18.01 10.12 3.78
C ALA A 104 19.30 9.29 3.99
N ASN A 105 20.44 9.96 4.11
CA ASN A 105 21.72 9.32 4.42
C ASN A 105 21.75 8.77 5.85
N GLU A 106 21.20 9.49 6.84
CA GLU A 106 21.09 8.98 8.22
C GLU A 106 20.31 7.66 8.28
N ILE A 107 19.20 7.58 7.55
CA ILE A 107 18.40 6.34 7.46
C ILE A 107 19.17 5.23 6.73
N LEU A 108 19.92 5.59 5.70
CA LEU A 108 20.76 4.64 4.95
C LEU A 108 21.84 4.01 5.84
N ASP A 109 22.49 4.82 6.67
CA ASP A 109 23.61 4.41 7.51
C ASP A 109 23.16 3.72 8.81
N GLY A 110 22.10 4.25 9.44
CA GLY A 110 21.64 3.87 10.77
C GLY A 110 20.37 3.00 10.80
N GLY A 111 19.68 2.84 9.67
CA GLY A 111 18.39 2.16 9.60
C GLY A 111 17.19 3.09 9.78
N PHE A 112 15.99 2.53 9.63
CA PHE A 112 14.74 3.32 9.64
C PHE A 112 14.06 3.28 11.01
N LYS A 113 13.91 4.44 11.64
CA LYS A 113 13.18 4.59 12.90
C LYS A 113 11.68 4.68 12.65
N PHE A 114 10.89 3.93 13.41
CA PHE A 114 9.43 3.92 13.27
C PHE A 114 8.74 3.76 14.63
N VAL A 115 7.49 4.23 14.68
CA VAL A 115 6.65 4.18 15.87
C VAL A 115 5.57 3.12 15.68
N ASN A 116 5.51 2.14 16.60
CA ASN A 116 4.61 0.98 16.59
C ASN A 116 4.73 0.03 15.37
N SER A 117 4.55 0.53 14.14
CA SER A 117 4.65 -0.24 12.91
C SER A 117 5.00 0.65 11.71
N PHE A 118 5.44 0.03 10.61
CA PHE A 118 5.70 0.78 9.38
C PHE A 118 4.46 1.49 8.85
N TYR A 119 3.26 0.94 9.02
CA TYR A 119 2.02 1.56 8.52
C TYR A 119 1.74 2.97 9.05
N LYS A 120 2.39 3.40 10.14
CA LYS A 120 2.28 4.77 10.65
C LYS A 120 3.27 5.75 10.01
N THR A 121 4.33 5.25 9.38
CA THR A 121 5.51 6.05 9.01
C THR A 121 5.99 5.78 7.58
N ALA A 122 5.54 4.70 6.93
CA ALA A 122 5.93 4.29 5.60
C ALA A 122 4.75 3.59 4.88
N GLU A 123 4.73 3.72 3.55
CA GLU A 123 3.65 3.23 2.71
C GLU A 123 4.03 1.91 2.05
N LEU A 124 3.25 0.85 2.30
CA LEU A 124 3.38 -0.41 1.57
C LEU A 124 2.97 -0.22 0.10
N VAL A 125 3.85 -0.60 -0.83
CA VAL A 125 3.60 -0.47 -2.27
C VAL A 125 3.63 -1.79 -3.03
N PHE A 126 2.95 -1.78 -4.17
CA PHE A 126 2.82 -2.93 -5.07
C PHE A 126 3.27 -2.55 -6.49
N ASN A 127 3.56 -3.56 -7.29
CA ASN A 127 3.93 -3.43 -8.70
C ASN A 127 2.67 -3.09 -9.55
N ASP A 128 2.08 -1.93 -9.29
CA ASP A 128 0.93 -1.36 -9.97
C ASP A 128 1.18 0.14 -10.15
N LYS A 129 1.34 0.56 -11.41
CA LYS A 129 1.67 1.96 -11.75
C LYS A 129 0.59 2.95 -11.28
N LEU A 130 -0.69 2.60 -11.37
CA LEU A 130 -1.77 3.50 -10.97
C LEU A 130 -1.78 3.68 -9.45
N TYR A 131 -1.61 2.58 -8.73
CA TYR A 131 -1.46 2.59 -7.28
C TYR A 131 -0.27 3.44 -6.84
N LEU A 132 0.87 3.27 -7.50
CA LEU A 132 2.10 4.01 -7.23
C LEU A 132 1.95 5.52 -7.47
N ILE A 133 1.31 5.92 -8.57
CA ILE A 133 1.01 7.34 -8.87
C ILE A 133 0.15 7.94 -7.76
N HIS A 134 -0.91 7.23 -7.36
CA HIS A 134 -1.80 7.69 -6.31
C HIS A 134 -1.04 7.91 -5.01
N ARG A 135 -0.29 6.90 -4.55
CA ARG A 135 0.52 6.99 -3.33
C ARG A 135 1.58 8.08 -3.41
N HIS A 136 2.22 8.24 -4.57
CA HIS A 136 3.21 9.28 -4.77
C HIS A 136 2.58 10.68 -4.65
N ASN A 137 1.45 10.92 -5.29
CA ASN A 137 0.76 12.21 -5.23
C ASN A 137 0.29 12.56 -3.81
N GLU A 138 -0.14 11.58 -3.02
CA GLU A 138 -0.52 11.79 -1.61
C GLU A 138 0.67 12.22 -0.74
N HIS A 139 1.86 11.67 -1.00
CA HIS A 139 3.00 11.75 -0.07
C HIS A 139 4.15 12.64 -0.53
N LYS A 140 4.22 13.04 -1.81
CA LYS A 140 5.32 13.88 -2.34
C LYS A 140 5.48 15.22 -1.62
N GLN A 141 4.43 15.73 -0.98
CA GLN A 141 4.50 16.92 -0.12
C GLN A 141 5.40 16.75 1.12
N PHE A 142 5.69 15.52 1.54
CA PHE A 142 6.52 15.23 2.71
C PHE A 142 8.02 15.31 2.40
N GLY A 143 8.43 15.34 1.13
CA GLY A 143 9.81 15.59 0.74
C GLY A 143 10.23 14.86 -0.53
N GLU A 144 11.32 15.33 -1.14
CA GLU A 144 11.77 14.88 -2.47
C GLU A 144 12.55 13.55 -2.46
N TYR A 145 13.05 13.12 -1.30
CA TYR A 145 13.81 11.89 -1.15
C TYR A 145 12.91 10.76 -0.66
N VAL A 146 12.91 9.63 -1.39
CA VAL A 146 12.08 8.47 -1.09
C VAL A 146 12.98 7.31 -0.70
N ILE A 147 12.92 6.94 0.58
CA ILE A 147 13.55 5.73 1.11
C ILE A 147 12.78 4.51 0.63
N VAL A 148 13.52 3.49 0.22
CA VAL A 148 12.98 2.18 -0.19
C VAL A 148 13.40 1.13 0.84
N ILE A 149 12.43 0.63 1.58
CA ILE A 149 12.61 -0.47 2.54
C ILE A 149 12.07 -1.73 1.87
N SER A 150 12.87 -2.81 1.84
CA SER A 150 12.49 -4.06 1.20
C SER A 150 12.80 -5.24 2.12
N ILE A 151 11.75 -6.01 2.44
CA ILE A 151 11.82 -7.18 3.33
C ILE A 151 11.24 -8.37 2.59
N SER A 152 11.99 -9.48 2.55
CA SER A 152 11.53 -10.73 1.96
C SER A 152 10.21 -11.19 2.58
N LYS A 153 9.24 -11.54 1.72
CA LYS A 153 7.96 -12.10 2.19
C LYS A 153 8.16 -13.38 2.97
N LYS A 154 9.21 -14.16 2.68
CA LYS A 154 9.55 -15.37 3.45
C LYS A 154 9.84 -15.03 4.91
N ILE A 155 10.68 -14.04 5.17
CA ILE A 155 11.01 -13.59 6.54
C ILE A 155 9.78 -13.01 7.21
N PHE A 156 9.07 -12.12 6.52
CA PHE A 156 7.89 -11.48 7.08
C PHE A 156 6.83 -12.52 7.48
N ASN A 157 6.56 -13.49 6.60
CA ASN A 157 5.57 -14.54 6.84
C ASN A 157 6.00 -15.48 7.97
N HIS A 158 7.30 -15.80 8.09
CA HIS A 158 7.80 -16.61 9.19
C HIS A 158 7.46 -15.99 10.55
N TYR A 159 7.86 -14.74 10.78
CA TYR A 159 7.56 -14.06 12.05
C TYR A 159 6.07 -13.76 12.24
N THR A 160 5.31 -13.55 11.15
CA THR A 160 3.84 -13.46 11.23
C THR A 160 3.24 -14.76 11.80
N GLN A 161 3.73 -15.92 11.34
CA GLN A 161 3.27 -17.22 11.80
C GLN A 161 3.67 -17.48 13.25
N GLU A 162 4.91 -17.14 13.65
CA GLU A 162 5.36 -17.30 15.03
C GLU A 162 4.56 -16.42 16.01
N LEU A 163 4.34 -15.15 15.68
CA LEU A 163 3.50 -14.25 16.49
C LEU A 163 2.05 -14.77 16.61
N SER A 164 1.53 -15.37 15.55
CA SER A 164 0.19 -15.99 15.55
C SER A 164 0.09 -17.18 16.49
N LYS A 165 1.13 -18.03 16.59
CA LYS A 165 1.18 -19.19 17.50
C LYS A 165 1.10 -18.76 18.96
N ILE A 166 1.77 -17.66 19.31
CA ILE A 166 1.85 -17.16 20.69
C ILE A 166 0.71 -16.20 21.03
N LYS A 167 -0.27 -16.02 20.12
CA LYS A 167 -1.44 -15.14 20.27
C LYS A 167 -1.08 -13.67 20.54
N ALA A 168 0.11 -13.22 20.13
CA ALA A 168 0.57 -11.84 20.26
C ALA A 168 -0.06 -10.95 19.17
N LYS A 169 -1.38 -10.70 19.27
CA LYS A 169 -2.14 -9.98 18.23
C LYS A 169 -1.82 -8.49 18.11
N ASN A 170 -1.19 -7.90 19.12
CA ASN A 170 -0.92 -6.46 19.19
C ASN A 170 0.52 -6.11 18.81
N ILE A 171 1.31 -7.08 18.35
CA ILE A 171 2.73 -6.89 18.03
C ILE A 171 2.89 -6.96 16.52
N ALA A 172 3.51 -5.93 15.96
CA ALA A 172 3.81 -5.87 14.54
C ALA A 172 5.09 -6.69 14.26
N VAL A 173 5.15 -7.36 13.10
CA VAL A 173 6.33 -8.15 12.70
C VAL A 173 7.58 -7.28 12.67
N GLU A 174 7.41 -6.04 12.23
CA GLU A 174 8.45 -5.02 12.18
C GLU A 174 9.11 -4.78 13.54
N GLN A 175 8.37 -4.88 14.65
CA GLN A 175 8.92 -4.73 16.00
C GLN A 175 9.86 -5.89 16.37
N VAL A 176 9.55 -7.11 15.91
CA VAL A 176 10.41 -8.29 16.11
C VAL A 176 11.69 -8.18 15.29
N LEU A 177 11.58 -7.61 14.08
CA LEU A 177 12.68 -7.42 13.13
C LEU A 177 13.59 -6.22 13.49
N THR A 178 13.94 -6.08 14.77
CA THR A 178 14.78 -5.00 15.29
C THR A 178 16.02 -5.57 15.99
N GLU A 179 17.15 -4.88 15.88
CA GLU A 179 18.40 -5.29 16.55
C GLU A 179 18.77 -4.40 17.73
N VAL A 180 18.28 -3.17 17.73
CA VAL A 180 18.51 -2.20 18.80
C VAL A 180 17.27 -2.21 19.70
N PRO A 181 17.44 -2.20 21.04
CA PRO A 181 16.32 -2.05 21.95
C PRO A 181 15.49 -0.81 21.59
N HIS A 182 14.17 -0.92 21.68
CA HIS A 182 13.31 0.24 21.53
C HIS A 182 13.54 1.22 22.68
N TYR A 183 13.19 2.48 22.46
CA TYR A 183 13.18 3.51 23.48
C TYR A 183 11.87 4.29 23.41
N THR A 184 11.51 4.93 24.50
CA THR A 184 10.34 5.81 24.57
C THR A 184 10.78 7.23 24.23
N ASP A 185 10.10 7.87 23.28
CA ASP A 185 10.36 9.26 22.92
C ASP A 185 9.65 10.25 23.87
N ASP A 186 9.84 11.55 23.61
CA ASP A 186 9.22 12.62 24.41
C ASP A 186 7.68 12.62 24.35
N ASN A 187 7.10 11.95 23.36
CA ASN A 187 5.65 11.79 23.20
C ASN A 187 5.12 10.52 23.89
N SER A 188 5.96 9.82 24.65
CA SER A 188 5.64 8.52 25.26
C SER A 188 5.32 7.43 24.24
N GLU A 189 5.86 7.53 23.02
CA GLU A 189 5.72 6.51 21.98
C GLU A 189 6.94 5.59 21.94
N GLU A 190 6.70 4.30 21.72
CA GLU A 190 7.79 3.33 21.53
C GLU A 190 8.37 3.44 20.12
N VAL A 191 9.65 3.81 20.06
CA VAL A 191 10.42 3.95 18.83
C VAL A 191 11.29 2.72 18.63
N TYR A 192 11.13 2.09 17.47
CA TYR A 192 11.85 0.92 17.02
C TYR A 192 12.77 1.29 15.85
N THR A 193 13.84 0.52 15.64
CA THR A 193 14.76 0.73 14.52
C THR A 193 14.82 -0.49 13.61
N CYS A 194 14.36 -0.33 12.37
CA CYS A 194 14.51 -1.27 11.29
C CYS A 194 15.99 -1.32 10.84
N PRO A 195 16.62 -2.51 10.80
CA PRO A 195 18.01 -2.67 10.39
C PRO A 195 18.29 -2.11 8.99
N ARG A 196 19.46 -1.48 8.83
CA ARG A 196 19.90 -0.88 7.57
C ARG A 196 19.95 -1.88 6.41
N GLN A 197 20.13 -3.17 6.70
CA GLN A 197 20.15 -4.23 5.71
C GLN A 197 18.81 -4.38 4.99
N PHE A 198 17.69 -3.99 5.59
CA PHE A 198 16.40 -3.94 4.90
C PHE A 198 16.19 -2.64 4.09
N ILE A 199 17.08 -1.66 4.21
CA ILE A 199 17.04 -0.41 3.45
C ILE A 199 17.76 -0.65 2.13
N LYS A 200 17.00 -0.69 1.03
CA LYS A 200 17.53 -0.87 -0.33
C LYS A 200 18.32 0.35 -0.80
N GLY A 201 17.90 1.52 -0.34
CA GLY A 201 18.47 2.80 -0.70
C GLY A 201 17.42 3.89 -0.72
N TYR A 202 17.71 4.97 -1.43
CA TYR A 202 16.74 6.03 -1.69
C TYR A 202 16.88 6.60 -3.08
N PHE A 203 15.86 7.30 -3.54
CA PHE A 203 15.93 8.08 -4.77
C PHE A 203 15.33 9.47 -4.58
N ASN A 204 15.75 10.43 -5.40
CA ASN A 204 15.11 11.74 -5.50
C ASN A 204 14.24 11.77 -6.75
N TYR A 205 12.93 11.97 -6.58
CA TYR A 205 12.00 11.92 -7.72
C TYR A 205 12.00 13.18 -8.58
N LEU A 206 12.65 14.28 -8.16
CA LEU A 206 12.78 15.49 -9.00
C LEU A 206 13.90 15.35 -10.02
N ASP A 207 15.07 14.84 -9.60
CA ASP A 207 16.25 14.72 -10.46
C ASP A 207 16.50 13.30 -10.97
N GLY A 208 15.86 12.29 -10.36
CA GLY A 208 15.97 10.88 -10.73
C GLY A 208 17.22 10.19 -10.18
N THR A 209 17.96 10.83 -9.27
CA THR A 209 19.14 10.22 -8.65
C THR A 209 18.74 9.05 -7.76
N ILE A 210 19.50 7.95 -7.85
CA ILE A 210 19.29 6.74 -7.05
C ILE A 210 20.57 6.46 -6.29
N ILE A 211 20.47 6.30 -4.97
CA ILE A 211 21.55 5.90 -4.08
C ILE A 211 21.20 4.53 -3.52
N ARG A 212 22.06 3.54 -3.80
CA ARG A 212 21.88 2.15 -3.35
C ARG A 212 22.65 1.93 -2.05
N ASN A 213 22.07 1.15 -1.14
CA ASN A 213 22.77 0.68 0.04
C ASN A 213 23.63 -0.54 -0.31
N SER A 214 24.94 -0.50 -0.02
CA SER A 214 25.83 -1.64 -0.25
C SER A 214 25.52 -2.83 0.67
N ASP A 215 24.91 -2.56 1.82
CA ASP A 215 24.61 -3.57 2.84
C ASP A 215 23.20 -4.16 2.69
N PHE A 216 22.48 -3.77 1.63
CA PHE A 216 21.12 -4.24 1.40
C PHE A 216 21.05 -5.76 1.24
N ASN A 217 20.16 -6.37 2.02
CA ASN A 217 19.79 -7.77 1.96
C ASN A 217 18.33 -7.92 2.44
N SER A 218 17.41 -8.12 1.50
CA SER A 218 15.98 -8.41 1.76
C SER A 218 15.77 -9.66 2.62
N ASN A 219 16.71 -10.61 2.59
CA ASN A 219 16.70 -11.84 3.38
C ASN A 219 17.58 -11.73 4.65
N TYR A 220 17.88 -10.53 5.14
CA TYR A 220 18.66 -10.37 6.35
C TYR A 220 17.99 -11.02 7.56
N THR A 221 18.74 -11.82 8.30
CA THR A 221 18.30 -12.47 9.53
C THR A 221 19.32 -12.22 10.63
N SER A 222 18.85 -11.82 11.81
CA SER A 222 19.67 -11.63 13.00
C SER A 222 19.23 -12.58 14.11
N LYS A 223 20.18 -13.04 14.94
CA LYS A 223 19.86 -13.83 16.14
C LYS A 223 18.94 -13.06 17.10
N LYS A 224 19.05 -11.73 17.10
CA LYS A 224 18.21 -10.85 17.92
C LYS A 224 16.73 -10.95 17.58
N PHE A 225 16.36 -11.24 16.35
CA PHE A 225 14.95 -11.37 15.97
C PHE A 225 14.29 -12.56 16.70
N GLU A 226 15.01 -13.67 16.81
CA GLU A 226 14.57 -14.84 17.58
C GLU A 226 14.55 -14.57 19.09
N GLU A 227 15.51 -13.81 19.60
CA GLU A 227 15.55 -13.39 21.01
C GLU A 227 14.36 -12.49 21.34
N ASN A 228 14.04 -11.52 20.48
CA ASN A 228 12.87 -10.66 20.62
C ASN A 228 11.59 -11.50 20.69
N LEU A 229 11.42 -12.45 19.76
CA LEU A 229 10.28 -13.35 19.76
C LEU A 229 10.17 -14.16 21.06
N LYS A 230 11.28 -14.72 21.58
CA LYS A 230 11.30 -15.47 22.84
C LYS A 230 10.96 -14.61 24.05
N ASN A 231 11.45 -13.37 24.09
CA ASN A 231 11.14 -12.43 25.16
C ASN A 231 9.63 -12.13 25.22
N LEU A 232 8.97 -12.04 24.06
CA LEU A 232 7.51 -11.89 24.01
C LEU A 232 6.78 -13.11 24.54
N VAL A 233 7.27 -14.33 24.27
CA VAL A 233 6.71 -15.55 24.86
C VAL A 233 6.81 -15.56 26.39
N SER A 234 7.88 -15.01 26.96
CA SER A 234 8.05 -14.94 28.42
C SER A 234 7.12 -13.95 29.12
N GLN A 235 6.45 -13.07 28.37
CA GLN A 235 5.54 -12.04 28.88
C GLN A 235 4.06 -12.42 28.76
N VAL A 236 3.74 -13.51 28.04
CA VAL A 236 2.39 -14.05 27.83
C VAL A 236 2.15 -15.26 28.71
#